data_AF-Q7MTH3-F1
#
_entry.id   AF-Q7MTH3-F1
#
_cell.length_a   1.000
_cell.length_b   1.000
_cell.length_c   1.000
_cell.angle_alpha   90.00
_cell.angle_beta   90.00
_cell.angle_gamma   90.00
#
_symmetry.space_group_name_H-M   'P 1'
#
loop_
_entity.id
_entity.type
_entity.pdbx_description
1 polymer ?
#
loop_
_entity_poly.entity_id
_entity_poly.type
_entity_poly.pdbx_seq_one_letter_code
_entity_poly.pdbx_strand_id
1 'polypeptide(L)'
;MSTYLIKLTPLDKFFFGQKKTFGDDNANYFVYSSLFPQQTTLLGLLRYQLLQIAGEEIFKDNKIQDEHKAGELIGKQSFSPFVKDKLQFGIIQSLSPVFIIDKKKNDEGKEEYFLPVGRRFQKENEKAPYNLLHLSCQAGCPPIFGEYKPKKGLASCWLSSKSHTLLNEEDFFTKDERIGIRKDYEGATNDDAFFCQRYYRFKNFKEVEGEKTKVCKQPPVREHDFCFAVLLETHRDIKHEELNKRIVYLGGERQPFLMDLMEVSEETFKLNIESSTLTSDEKHYTVVLLSDAMIEPKLLEGVKFASTEVKDFACLLTHVGTRRFYNKKKKREEQNIEEVETALSHQHELYARGSVFYFDTKEQANQFCEDLEKVPNFHTIGYNHAIIIEPTKTKK
;
A
#
# COMPACT_ATOMS: atom_id res chain seq x y z
N MET A 1 -15.67 16.58 11.79
CA MET A 1 -14.87 15.53 11.15
C MET A 1 -14.19 16.19 9.98
N SER A 2 -12.92 15.89 9.81
CA SER A 2 -12.05 16.65 8.90
C SER A 2 -11.21 15.65 8.12
N THR A 3 -11.08 15.88 6.82
CA THR A 3 -10.43 14.96 5.89
C THR A 3 -9.19 15.62 5.32
N TYR A 4 -8.08 14.90 5.36
CA TYR A 4 -6.79 15.39 4.91
C TYR A 4 -6.21 14.47 3.85
N LEU A 5 -5.79 15.05 2.72
CA LEU A 5 -4.97 14.36 1.74
C LEU A 5 -3.50 14.49 2.15
N ILE A 6 -2.86 13.36 2.37
CA ILE A 6 -1.45 13.26 2.69
C ILE A 6 -0.72 12.71 1.46
N LYS A 7 0.29 13.44 0.99
CA LYS A 7 1.18 13.02 -0.09
C LYS A 7 2.57 12.75 0.49
N LEU A 8 3.11 11.57 0.22
CA LEU A 8 4.44 11.13 0.63
C LEU A 8 5.31 10.98 -0.61
N THR A 9 6.10 12.01 -0.90
CA THR A 9 7.06 11.99 -2.01
C THR A 9 8.40 11.46 -1.50
N PRO A 10 8.87 10.28 -1.94
CA PRO A 10 10.21 9.83 -1.58
C PRO A 10 11.24 10.82 -2.14
N LEU A 11 12.19 11.25 -1.30
CA LEU A 11 13.25 12.17 -1.74
C LEU A 11 14.32 11.46 -2.60
N ASP A 12 14.40 10.13 -2.48
CA ASP A 12 15.34 9.29 -3.22
C ASP A 12 14.70 7.90 -3.45
N LYS A 13 15.46 6.82 -3.25
CA LYS A 13 14.93 5.47 -3.18
C LYS A 13 14.16 5.26 -1.87
N PHE A 14 13.34 4.22 -1.85
CA PHE A 14 12.61 3.78 -0.66
C PHE A 14 12.73 2.27 -0.43
N PHE A 15 12.52 1.88 0.82
CA PHE A 15 12.54 0.49 1.26
C PHE A 15 11.42 0.23 2.27
N PHE A 16 10.44 -0.58 1.88
CA PHE A 16 9.37 -1.04 2.75
C PHE A 16 9.62 -2.49 3.12
N GLY A 17 9.98 -2.73 4.39
CA GLY A 17 10.33 -4.06 4.87
C GLY A 17 9.19 -5.07 4.72
N GLN A 18 9.56 -6.30 4.40
CA GLN A 18 8.68 -7.47 4.41
C GLN A 18 9.22 -8.52 5.39
N LYS A 19 8.69 -9.75 5.33
CA LYS A 19 9.12 -10.89 6.15
C LYS A 19 10.62 -11.21 6.06
N LYS A 20 11.20 -11.14 4.87
CA LYS A 20 12.63 -11.41 4.66
C LYS A 20 13.44 -10.19 5.09
N THR A 21 13.73 -10.11 6.38
CA THR A 21 14.74 -9.19 6.93
C THR A 21 16.07 -9.92 7.07
N PHE A 22 17.15 -9.17 7.23
CA PHE A 22 18.37 -9.74 7.76
C PHE A 22 18.08 -10.30 9.16
N GLY A 23 18.44 -11.57 9.39
CA GLY A 23 18.22 -12.26 10.67
C GLY A 23 19.55 -12.62 11.34
N ASP A 24 19.46 -13.03 12.61
CA ASP A 24 20.60 -13.37 13.48
C ASP A 24 21.49 -14.50 12.92
N ASP A 25 20.96 -15.35 12.03
CA ASP A 25 21.69 -16.48 11.42
C ASP A 25 22.17 -16.22 9.98
N ASN A 26 22.14 -14.98 9.48
CA ASN A 26 22.66 -14.59 8.15
C ASN A 26 22.17 -15.40 6.92
N ALA A 27 21.18 -16.30 7.05
CA ALA A 27 20.78 -17.18 5.95
C ALA A 27 20.15 -16.45 4.74
N ASN A 28 19.72 -15.20 4.91
CA ASN A 28 19.11 -14.40 3.84
C ASN A 28 20.06 -13.31 3.34
N TYR A 29 20.88 -13.67 2.35
CA TYR A 29 21.76 -12.73 1.64
C TYR A 29 21.00 -11.73 0.74
N PHE A 30 19.71 -11.95 0.48
CA PHE A 30 18.89 -11.10 -0.38
C PHE A 30 17.62 -10.62 0.34
N VAL A 31 17.49 -9.30 0.42
CA VAL A 31 16.37 -8.61 1.06
C VAL A 31 15.72 -7.66 0.05
N TYR A 32 14.40 -7.76 -0.12
CA TYR A 32 13.65 -6.99 -1.12
C TYR A 32 12.62 -6.09 -0.43
N SER A 33 12.52 -4.86 -0.91
CA SER A 33 11.45 -3.94 -0.53
C SER A 33 10.10 -4.41 -1.09
N SER A 34 9.02 -4.11 -0.38
CA SER A 34 7.68 -4.01 -0.97
C SER A 34 7.59 -2.77 -1.87
N LEU A 35 6.67 -2.78 -2.85
CA LEU A 35 6.40 -1.60 -3.69
C LEU A 35 5.62 -0.51 -2.95
N PHE A 36 4.82 -0.91 -1.97
CA PHE A 36 3.96 -0.02 -1.19
C PHE A 36 4.22 -0.18 0.31
N PRO A 37 4.05 0.89 1.11
CA PRO A 37 4.10 0.79 2.55
C PRO A 37 2.91 -0.02 3.07
N GLN A 38 3.13 -0.75 4.16
CA GLN A 38 2.03 -1.32 4.95
C GLN A 38 1.25 -0.19 5.62
N GLN A 39 -0.06 -0.36 5.73
CA GLN A 39 -0.96 0.58 6.37
C GLN A 39 -0.67 0.74 7.86
N THR A 40 -0.22 -0.32 8.54
CA THR A 40 0.26 -0.21 9.93
C THR A 40 1.45 0.72 10.06
N THR A 41 2.34 0.78 9.05
CA THR A 41 3.47 1.69 9.02
C THR A 41 3.00 3.13 8.82
N LEU A 42 1.99 3.37 7.97
CA LEU A 42 1.38 4.68 7.80
C LEU A 42 0.65 5.14 9.07
N LEU A 43 -0.12 4.25 9.70
CA LEU A 43 -0.74 4.54 10.99
C LEU A 43 0.31 4.93 12.02
N GLY A 44 1.43 4.19 12.10
CA GLY A 44 2.55 4.52 12.99
C GLY A 44 3.17 5.89 12.70
N LEU A 45 3.39 6.22 11.42
CA LEU A 45 3.85 7.53 10.98
C LEU A 45 2.89 8.63 11.44
N LEU A 46 1.59 8.49 11.18
CA LEU A 46 0.59 9.50 11.51
C LEU A 46 0.44 9.70 13.01
N ARG A 47 0.39 8.61 13.79
CA ARG A 47 0.43 8.68 15.27
C ARG A 47 1.66 9.45 15.75
N TYR A 48 2.82 9.20 15.17
CA TYR A 48 4.04 9.94 15.52
C TYR A 48 3.95 11.43 15.13
N GLN A 49 3.44 11.77 13.94
CA GLN A 49 3.27 13.17 13.53
C GLN A 49 2.28 13.93 14.43
N LEU A 50 1.20 13.28 14.87
CA LEU A 50 0.26 13.87 15.82
C LEU A 50 0.93 14.18 17.16
N LEU A 51 1.78 13.29 17.68
CA LEU A 51 2.55 13.55 18.89
C LEU A 51 3.48 14.76 18.74
N GLN A 52 4.09 14.96 17.56
CA GLN A 52 5.00 16.09 17.30
C GLN A 52 4.33 17.47 17.39
N ILE A 53 3.01 17.55 17.25
CA ILE A 53 2.24 18.80 17.33
C ILE A 53 1.37 18.87 18.60
N ALA A 54 1.55 17.92 19.52
CA ALA A 54 0.69 17.76 20.70
C ALA A 54 1.05 18.69 21.87
N GLY A 55 2.21 19.37 21.81
CA GLY A 55 2.74 20.16 22.91
C GLY A 55 3.66 19.36 23.85
N GLU A 56 4.51 20.07 24.58
CA GLU A 56 5.53 19.46 25.45
C GLU A 56 4.93 18.66 26.61
N GLU A 57 3.70 18.97 27.04
CA GLU A 57 3.04 18.22 28.11
C GLU A 57 2.59 16.82 27.69
N ILE A 58 2.48 16.56 26.38
CA ILE A 58 2.14 15.25 25.82
C ILE A 58 3.39 14.56 25.30
N PHE A 59 4.23 15.28 24.55
CA PHE A 59 5.37 14.71 23.87
C PHE A 59 6.58 15.66 23.86
N LYS A 60 7.70 15.19 24.41
CA LYS A 60 8.95 15.95 24.51
C LYS A 60 10.15 15.01 24.44
N ASP A 61 11.24 15.47 23.81
CA ASP A 61 12.50 14.72 23.69
C ASP A 61 12.32 13.28 23.14
N ASN A 62 11.42 13.15 22.16
CA ASN A 62 11.00 11.87 21.55
C ASN A 62 10.39 10.87 22.53
N LYS A 63 9.74 11.35 23.59
CA LYS A 63 9.10 10.53 24.63
C LYS A 63 7.72 11.07 24.99
N ILE A 64 6.79 10.14 25.22
CA ILE A 64 5.47 10.44 25.80
C ILE A 64 5.67 10.86 27.26
N GLN A 65 5.10 12.01 27.63
CA GLN A 65 5.14 12.55 28.99
C GLN A 65 3.89 12.18 29.79
N ASP A 66 2.72 12.16 29.12
CA ASP A 66 1.42 11.81 29.69
C ASP A 66 0.76 10.71 28.83
N GLU A 67 0.76 9.48 29.35
CA GLU A 67 0.22 8.31 28.65
C GLU A 67 -1.30 8.41 28.43
N HIS A 68 -2.03 9.09 29.32
CA HIS A 68 -3.48 9.25 29.19
C HIS A 68 -3.80 10.18 28.02
N LYS A 69 -3.20 11.38 28.00
CA LYS A 69 -3.40 12.36 26.92
C LYS A 69 -2.86 11.85 25.58
N ALA A 70 -1.72 11.15 25.58
CA ALA A 70 -1.22 10.50 24.38
C ALA A 70 -2.21 9.42 23.90
N GLY A 71 -2.76 8.62 24.81
CA GLY A 71 -3.77 7.61 24.49
C GLY A 71 -5.04 8.19 23.86
N GLU A 72 -5.52 9.34 24.35
CA GLU A 72 -6.64 10.08 23.74
C GLU A 72 -6.28 10.61 22.34
N LEU A 73 -5.04 11.06 22.13
CA LEU A 73 -4.60 11.62 20.86
C LEU A 73 -4.37 10.57 19.77
N ILE A 74 -3.66 9.50 20.09
CA ILE A 74 -3.14 8.53 19.10
C ILE A 74 -3.60 7.09 19.34
N GLY A 75 -4.47 6.86 20.31
CA GLY A 75 -4.90 5.53 20.72
C GLY A 75 -3.90 4.87 21.67
N LYS A 76 -4.42 4.14 22.65
CA LYS A 76 -3.63 3.49 23.71
C LYS A 76 -2.67 2.43 23.18
N GLN A 77 -2.96 1.84 22.02
CA GLN A 77 -2.23 0.71 21.46
C GLN A 77 -2.14 0.73 19.94
N SER A 78 -1.19 -0.01 19.38
CA SER A 78 -1.06 -0.26 17.95
C SER A 78 -2.15 -1.20 17.45
N PHE A 79 -2.26 -1.29 16.12
CA PHE A 79 -3.06 -2.31 15.47
C PHE A 79 -2.59 -3.72 15.84
N SER A 80 -3.55 -4.62 16.08
CA SER A 80 -3.33 -6.07 16.11
C SER A 80 -4.45 -6.76 15.31
N PRO A 81 -4.11 -7.71 14.42
CA PRO A 81 -5.10 -8.44 13.64
C PRO A 81 -5.88 -9.49 14.45
N PHE A 82 -5.45 -9.79 15.69
CA PHE A 82 -6.04 -10.83 16.54
C PHE A 82 -7.08 -10.29 17.53
N VAL A 83 -7.17 -8.98 17.67
CA VAL A 83 -8.15 -8.35 18.56
C VAL A 83 -9.50 -8.31 17.85
N LYS A 84 -10.50 -8.97 18.45
CA LYS A 84 -11.87 -9.01 17.92
C LYS A 84 -12.65 -7.72 18.18
N ASP A 85 -12.36 -7.06 19.29
CA ASP A 85 -12.99 -5.80 19.66
C ASP A 85 -12.48 -4.65 18.78
N LYS A 86 -13.32 -3.63 18.62
CA LYS A 86 -12.98 -2.44 17.84
C LYS A 86 -11.88 -1.64 18.55
N LEU A 87 -10.70 -1.61 17.95
CA LEU A 87 -9.56 -0.80 18.36
C LEU A 87 -9.84 0.68 18.09
N GLN A 88 -9.32 1.52 18.97
CA GLN A 88 -9.41 2.98 18.89
C GLN A 88 -8.02 3.56 18.64
N PHE A 89 -7.90 4.44 17.66
CA PHE A 89 -6.64 5.06 17.24
C PHE A 89 -6.56 6.54 17.62
N GLY A 90 -7.21 6.89 18.74
CA GLY A 90 -7.28 8.26 19.26
C GLY A 90 -8.14 9.11 18.35
N ILE A 91 -7.56 10.19 17.82
CA ILE A 91 -8.30 11.10 16.95
C ILE A 91 -8.44 10.62 15.50
N ILE A 92 -7.65 9.61 15.12
CA ILE A 92 -7.68 9.00 13.79
C ILE A 92 -8.92 8.13 13.70
N GLN A 93 -9.83 8.52 12.81
CA GLN A 93 -11.09 7.82 12.60
C GLN A 93 -10.96 6.76 11.52
N SER A 94 -10.36 7.12 10.38
CA SER A 94 -10.16 6.19 9.27
C SER A 94 -8.96 6.60 8.42
N LEU A 95 -8.40 5.62 7.71
CA LEU A 95 -7.45 5.82 6.63
C LEU A 95 -8.01 5.20 5.36
N SER A 96 -7.83 5.88 4.22
CA SER A 96 -8.08 5.26 2.92
C SER A 96 -6.99 4.22 2.59
N PRO A 97 -7.19 3.43 1.52
CA PRO A 97 -6.10 2.71 0.87
C PRO A 97 -4.97 3.66 0.46
N VAL A 98 -3.78 3.10 0.31
CA VAL A 98 -2.64 3.81 -0.28
C VAL A 98 -2.74 3.75 -1.79
N PHE A 99 -2.80 4.91 -2.43
CA PHE A 99 -2.84 5.07 -3.88
C PHE A 99 -1.65 5.91 -4.37
N ILE A 100 -1.53 6.08 -5.68
CA ILE A 100 -0.47 6.89 -6.30
C ILE A 100 -1.11 8.16 -6.87
N ILE A 101 -0.46 9.30 -6.68
CA ILE A 101 -0.79 10.55 -7.37
C ILE A 101 0.38 10.90 -8.29
N ASP A 102 0.09 11.28 -9.53
CA ASP A 102 1.00 12.07 -10.35
C ASP A 102 0.73 13.56 -10.11
N LYS A 103 1.69 14.24 -9.46
CA LYS A 103 1.59 15.67 -9.15
C LYS A 103 1.84 16.53 -10.39
N LYS A 104 2.33 15.94 -11.49
CA LYS A 104 2.46 16.67 -12.74
C LYS A 104 1.06 17.03 -13.21
N LYS A 105 0.81 18.34 -13.29
CA LYS A 105 -0.46 18.87 -13.79
C LYS A 105 -0.63 18.45 -15.25
N ASN A 106 -1.79 17.90 -15.56
CA ASN A 106 -2.21 17.63 -16.93
C ASN A 106 -2.61 18.92 -17.66
N ASP A 107 -3.08 18.78 -18.89
CA ASP A 107 -3.53 19.88 -19.76
C ASP A 107 -4.68 20.71 -19.15
N GLU A 108 -5.44 20.15 -18.20
CA GLU A 108 -6.50 20.84 -17.45
C GLU A 108 -6.01 21.45 -16.12
N GLY A 109 -4.71 21.37 -15.84
CA GLY A 109 -4.11 21.92 -14.63
C GLY A 109 -4.36 21.11 -13.35
N LYS A 110 -4.89 19.88 -13.46
CA LYS A 110 -5.23 19.00 -12.33
C LYS A 110 -4.20 17.87 -12.17
N GLU A 111 -4.05 17.38 -10.94
CA GLU A 111 -3.31 16.16 -10.64
C GLU A 111 -4.17 14.92 -10.95
N GLU A 112 -3.52 13.78 -11.17
CA GLU A 112 -4.21 12.51 -11.43
C GLU A 112 -3.86 11.50 -10.34
N TYR A 113 -4.85 10.72 -9.92
CA TYR A 113 -4.63 9.60 -9.02
C TYR A 113 -4.83 8.27 -9.75
N PHE A 114 -4.16 7.23 -9.29
CA PHE A 114 -4.19 5.90 -9.88
C PHE A 114 -4.71 4.89 -8.87
N LEU A 115 -5.67 4.08 -9.30
CA LEU A 115 -6.24 2.97 -8.51
C LEU A 115 -6.03 1.64 -9.23
N PRO A 116 -5.83 0.53 -8.50
CA PRO A 116 -5.61 -0.76 -9.12
C PRO A 116 -6.90 -1.24 -9.81
N VAL A 117 -6.76 -1.73 -11.05
CA VAL A 117 -7.79 -2.48 -11.78
C VAL A 117 -7.46 -3.97 -11.90
N GLY A 118 -6.31 -4.36 -11.35
CA GLY A 118 -5.97 -5.72 -10.97
C GLY A 118 -5.34 -6.59 -12.03
N ARG A 119 -5.08 -7.85 -11.67
CA ARG A 119 -4.32 -8.84 -12.47
C ARG A 119 -5.19 -9.57 -13.49
N ARG A 120 -5.59 -8.86 -14.54
CA ARG A 120 -6.46 -9.39 -15.60
C ARG A 120 -6.15 -8.80 -16.98
N PHE A 121 -4.93 -8.31 -17.17
CA PHE A 121 -4.49 -7.68 -18.41
C PHE A 121 -3.29 -8.41 -19.03
N GLN A 122 -3.21 -8.41 -20.35
CA GLN A 122 -2.05 -8.89 -21.11
C GLN A 122 -1.72 -7.97 -22.29
N LYS A 123 -0.43 -7.87 -22.62
CA LYS A 123 0.04 -7.22 -23.84
C LYS A 123 0.21 -8.21 -24.98
N GLU A 124 -0.04 -7.77 -26.21
CA GLU A 124 0.31 -8.56 -27.39
C GLU A 124 1.82 -8.60 -27.66
N ASN A 125 2.50 -7.49 -27.43
CA ASN A 125 3.94 -7.30 -27.49
C ASN A 125 4.32 -6.08 -26.63
N GLU A 126 5.61 -5.78 -26.45
CA GLU A 126 6.07 -4.70 -25.56
C GLU A 126 5.47 -3.32 -25.89
N LYS A 127 5.19 -3.06 -27.17
CA LYS A 127 4.66 -1.78 -27.68
C LYS A 127 3.13 -1.74 -27.72
N ALA A 128 2.46 -2.86 -27.54
CA ALA A 128 1.01 -2.94 -27.57
C ALA A 128 0.40 -2.41 -26.26
N PRO A 129 -0.83 -1.86 -26.30
CA PRO A 129 -1.57 -1.53 -25.09
C PRO A 129 -1.91 -2.80 -24.30
N TYR A 130 -2.25 -2.61 -23.02
CA TYR A 130 -2.79 -3.68 -22.19
C TYR A 130 -4.24 -3.98 -22.60
N ASN A 131 -4.51 -5.25 -22.91
CA ASN A 131 -5.86 -5.72 -23.19
C ASN A 131 -6.43 -6.42 -21.96
N LEU A 132 -7.68 -6.08 -21.62
CA LEU A 132 -8.45 -6.76 -20.59
C LEU A 132 -8.78 -8.18 -21.05
N LEU A 133 -8.58 -9.16 -20.18
CA LEU A 133 -9.04 -10.52 -20.41
C LEU A 133 -10.40 -10.74 -19.77
N HIS A 134 -11.33 -11.30 -20.53
CA HIS A 134 -12.67 -11.62 -20.08
C HIS A 134 -12.77 -13.05 -19.54
N LEU A 135 -13.61 -13.25 -18.53
CA LEU A 135 -13.81 -14.58 -17.95
C LEU A 135 -14.68 -15.45 -18.87
N SER A 136 -14.10 -16.54 -19.37
CA SER A 136 -14.79 -17.57 -20.13
C SER A 136 -15.27 -18.68 -19.19
N CYS A 137 -16.57 -18.94 -19.22
CA CYS A 137 -17.22 -20.01 -18.46
C CYS A 137 -17.90 -20.97 -19.43
N GLN A 138 -17.18 -22.02 -19.82
CA GLN A 138 -17.73 -23.09 -20.66
C GLN A 138 -18.29 -24.21 -19.78
N ALA A 139 -19.43 -24.79 -20.15
CA ALA A 139 -20.04 -25.88 -19.40
C ALA A 139 -19.07 -27.08 -19.30
N GLY A 140 -18.88 -27.60 -18.09
CA GLY A 140 -17.95 -28.70 -17.82
C GLY A 140 -16.47 -28.29 -17.70
N CYS A 141 -16.13 -27.01 -17.90
CA CYS A 141 -14.77 -26.49 -17.75
C CYS A 141 -14.68 -25.50 -16.58
N PRO A 142 -13.57 -25.48 -15.82
CA PRO A 142 -13.29 -24.42 -14.87
C PRO A 142 -13.30 -23.04 -15.56
N PRO A 143 -13.74 -21.97 -14.88
CA PRO A 143 -13.61 -20.61 -15.40
C PRO A 143 -12.16 -20.27 -15.69
N ILE A 144 -11.89 -19.71 -16.86
CA ILE A 144 -10.55 -19.25 -17.29
C ILE A 144 -10.65 -17.94 -18.03
N PHE A 145 -9.57 -17.16 -18.04
CA PHE A 145 -9.48 -15.99 -18.91
C PHE A 145 -9.44 -16.41 -20.39
N GLY A 146 -10.38 -15.90 -21.18
CA GLY A 146 -10.41 -16.07 -22.63
C GLY A 146 -9.15 -15.49 -23.25
N GLU A 147 -8.61 -16.18 -24.25
CA GLU A 147 -7.40 -15.77 -25.00
C GLU A 147 -6.12 -15.60 -24.16
N TYR A 148 -6.14 -16.05 -22.89
CA TYR A 148 -4.98 -16.00 -22.01
C TYR A 148 -3.79 -16.75 -22.59
N LYS A 149 -2.64 -16.06 -22.66
CA LYS A 149 -1.37 -16.62 -23.13
C LYS A 149 -0.45 -16.86 -21.93
N PRO A 150 -0.26 -18.11 -21.45
CA PRO A 150 0.48 -18.38 -20.20
C PRO A 150 1.89 -17.80 -20.16
N LYS A 151 2.61 -17.85 -21.29
CA LYS A 151 4.00 -17.38 -21.39
C LYS A 151 4.18 -15.86 -21.24
N LYS A 152 3.09 -15.08 -21.23
CA LYS A 152 3.15 -13.62 -21.11
C LYS A 152 2.90 -13.11 -19.69
N GLY A 153 2.40 -13.96 -18.79
CA GLY A 153 2.00 -13.55 -17.45
C GLY A 153 0.79 -12.59 -17.45
N LEU A 154 0.24 -12.28 -16.27
CA LEU A 154 -0.81 -11.26 -16.11
C LEU A 154 -0.18 -9.99 -15.56
N ALA A 155 -0.56 -8.84 -16.12
CA ALA A 155 -0.16 -7.54 -15.60
C ALA A 155 -1.13 -7.06 -14.52
N SER A 156 -0.58 -6.60 -13.40
CA SER A 156 -1.29 -5.85 -12.36
C SER A 156 -1.37 -4.39 -12.80
N CYS A 157 -2.51 -4.00 -13.36
CA CYS A 157 -2.68 -2.66 -13.93
C CYS A 157 -3.41 -1.71 -12.98
N TRP A 158 -3.19 -0.43 -13.21
CA TRP A 158 -3.71 0.72 -12.47
C TRP A 158 -4.29 1.72 -13.47
N LEU A 159 -5.51 2.18 -13.20
CA LEU A 159 -6.19 3.14 -14.05
C LEU A 159 -6.13 4.53 -13.42
N SER A 160 -5.87 5.55 -14.25
CA SER A 160 -5.97 6.93 -13.81
C SER A 160 -7.42 7.31 -13.49
N SER A 161 -7.60 8.30 -12.62
CA SER A 161 -8.90 8.88 -12.26
C SER A 161 -9.69 9.47 -13.43
N LYS A 162 -9.05 9.64 -14.60
CA LYS A 162 -9.67 10.05 -15.86
C LYS A 162 -10.12 8.89 -16.74
N SER A 163 -9.86 7.65 -16.33
CA SER A 163 -10.28 6.43 -17.04
C SER A 163 -9.68 6.25 -18.46
N HIS A 164 -8.49 6.81 -18.73
CA HIS A 164 -7.83 6.69 -20.04
C HIS A 164 -6.40 6.15 -19.99
N THR A 165 -5.70 6.33 -18.87
CA THR A 165 -4.30 5.91 -18.75
C THR A 165 -4.23 4.64 -17.91
N LEU A 166 -3.68 3.58 -18.51
CA LEU A 166 -3.50 2.28 -17.87
C LEU A 166 -2.01 1.99 -17.72
N LEU A 167 -1.53 1.94 -16.49
CA LEU A 167 -0.14 1.69 -16.14
C LEU A 167 -0.01 0.37 -15.39
N ASN A 168 1.08 -0.37 -15.56
CA ASN A 168 1.41 -1.48 -14.66
C ASN A 168 2.33 -1.01 -13.52
N GLU A 169 2.63 -1.90 -12.58
CA GLU A 169 3.55 -1.60 -11.47
C GLU A 169 4.97 -1.22 -11.95
N GLU A 170 5.45 -1.77 -13.06
CA GLU A 170 6.79 -1.47 -13.63
C GLU A 170 6.85 -0.10 -14.32
N ASP A 171 5.70 0.49 -14.64
CA ASP A 171 5.60 1.85 -15.15
C ASP A 171 5.75 2.88 -14.01
N PHE A 172 5.37 2.52 -12.78
CA PHE A 172 5.59 3.38 -11.61
C PHE A 172 6.97 3.24 -10.99
N PHE A 173 7.52 2.01 -10.95
CA PHE A 173 8.67 1.70 -10.09
C PHE A 173 9.89 1.19 -10.86
N THR A 174 11.06 1.73 -10.52
CA THR A 174 12.36 1.24 -10.99
C THR A 174 13.11 0.57 -9.83
N LYS A 175 13.70 -0.60 -10.08
CA LYS A 175 14.52 -1.34 -9.11
C LYS A 175 15.87 -0.64 -8.91
N ASP A 176 16.30 -0.46 -7.66
CA ASP A 176 17.65 0.02 -7.27
C ASP A 176 18.27 -1.09 -6.39
N GLU A 177 19.03 -1.98 -7.02
CA GLU A 177 19.72 -3.08 -6.34
C GLU A 177 21.08 -2.63 -5.83
N ARG A 178 21.37 -2.94 -4.57
CA ARG A 178 22.63 -2.61 -3.93
C ARG A 178 23.25 -3.81 -3.28
N ILE A 179 24.52 -4.02 -3.61
CA ILE A 179 25.37 -5.00 -2.97
C ILE A 179 26.12 -4.29 -1.85
N GLY A 180 26.10 -4.88 -0.66
CA GLY A 180 26.78 -4.40 0.53
C GLY A 180 27.65 -5.48 1.14
N ILE A 181 28.63 -5.05 1.94
CA ILE A 181 29.51 -5.93 2.72
C ILE A 181 29.55 -5.36 4.14
N ARG A 182 29.19 -6.17 5.13
CA ARG A 182 29.34 -5.83 6.54
C ARG A 182 30.82 -5.86 6.92
N LYS A 183 31.29 -4.79 7.54
CA LYS A 183 32.64 -4.73 8.11
C LYS A 183 32.51 -4.61 9.61
N ASP A 184 33.43 -5.22 10.35
CA ASP A 184 33.56 -4.97 11.78
C ASP A 184 34.21 -3.59 12.04
N TYR A 185 34.39 -3.26 13.32
CA TYR A 185 35.00 -1.98 13.73
C TYR A 185 36.46 -1.83 13.29
N GLU A 186 37.15 -2.93 12.98
CA GLU A 186 38.54 -2.95 12.50
C GLU A 186 38.61 -2.92 10.96
N GLY A 187 37.45 -2.98 10.29
CA GLY A 187 37.32 -2.97 8.84
C GLY A 187 37.47 -4.34 8.19
N ALA A 188 37.61 -5.41 8.98
CA ALA A 188 37.67 -6.78 8.49
C ALA A 188 36.28 -7.31 8.11
N THR A 189 36.26 -8.30 7.23
CA THR A 189 35.04 -8.90 6.67
C THR A 189 34.98 -10.37 7.06
N ASN A 190 33.84 -10.80 7.56
CA ASN A 190 33.55 -12.22 7.78
C ASN A 190 32.98 -12.85 6.50
N ASP A 191 33.05 -14.17 6.38
CA ASP A 191 32.55 -14.90 5.20
C ASP A 191 31.05 -14.65 4.91
N ASP A 192 30.27 -14.33 5.94
CA ASP A 192 28.83 -14.00 5.84
C ASP A 192 28.53 -12.50 5.78
N ALA A 193 29.52 -11.67 5.45
CA ALA A 193 29.36 -10.22 5.41
C ALA A 193 28.57 -9.71 4.20
N PHE A 194 28.49 -10.50 3.14
CA PHE A 194 27.85 -10.10 1.89
C PHE A 194 26.34 -9.97 2.04
N PHE A 195 25.75 -8.95 1.43
CA PHE A 195 24.30 -8.88 1.29
C PHE A 195 23.89 -8.09 0.05
N CYS A 196 22.67 -8.34 -0.43
CA CYS A 196 22.01 -7.61 -1.48
C CYS A 196 20.66 -7.08 -0.98
N GLN A 197 20.43 -5.78 -1.18
CA GLN A 197 19.17 -5.11 -0.89
C GLN A 197 18.58 -4.54 -2.18
N ARG A 198 17.31 -4.84 -2.46
CA ARG A 198 16.55 -4.19 -3.53
C ARG A 198 15.65 -3.11 -2.96
N TYR A 199 15.96 -1.88 -3.34
CA TYR A 199 15.14 -0.69 -3.13
C TYR A 199 14.30 -0.42 -4.38
N TYR A 200 13.37 0.53 -4.28
CA TYR A 200 12.65 1.06 -5.43
C TYR A 200 12.74 2.59 -5.48
N ARG A 201 12.57 3.13 -6.68
CA ARG A 201 12.41 4.55 -6.98
C ARG A 201 11.16 4.72 -7.84
N PHE A 202 10.49 5.88 -7.76
CA PHE A 202 9.50 6.21 -8.77
C PHE A 202 10.18 6.47 -10.12
N LYS A 203 9.60 5.94 -11.19
CA LYS A 203 10.05 6.11 -12.57
C LYS A 203 9.54 7.44 -13.14
N ASN A 204 10.02 8.52 -12.53
CA ASN A 204 9.58 9.89 -12.86
C ASN A 204 10.25 10.49 -14.09
N PHE A 205 11.34 9.87 -14.58
CA PHE A 205 12.18 10.43 -15.62
C PHE A 205 12.33 9.46 -16.78
N LYS A 206 12.33 10.02 -18.00
CA LYS A 206 12.57 9.30 -19.25
C LYS A 206 13.87 9.76 -19.88
N GLU A 207 14.67 8.80 -20.32
CA GLU A 207 15.87 9.09 -21.09
C GLU A 207 15.51 9.57 -22.49
N VAL A 208 16.21 10.60 -22.97
CA VAL A 208 16.06 11.09 -24.34
C VAL A 208 17.22 10.52 -25.15
N GLU A 209 16.94 9.49 -25.95
CA GLU A 209 17.92 8.97 -26.90
C GLU A 209 18.11 9.98 -28.05
N GLY A 210 19.35 10.40 -28.29
CA GLY A 210 19.68 11.19 -29.47
C GLY A 210 19.75 10.29 -30.71
N GLU A 211 19.13 10.71 -31.81
CA GLU A 211 19.24 10.01 -33.09
C GLU A 211 20.73 9.79 -33.44
N LYS A 212 21.14 8.51 -33.47
CA LYS A 212 22.37 7.94 -34.07
C LYS A 212 23.59 7.63 -33.18
N THR A 213 23.57 7.80 -31.87
CA THR A 213 24.65 7.26 -30.99
C THR A 213 24.08 6.85 -29.64
N LYS A 214 24.38 5.63 -29.15
CA LYS A 214 24.01 5.06 -27.83
C LYS A 214 24.65 5.79 -26.63
N VAL A 215 24.62 7.12 -26.63
CA VAL A 215 25.12 7.97 -25.56
C VAL A 215 24.02 8.99 -25.26
N CYS A 216 23.51 8.99 -24.03
CA CYS A 216 22.54 9.97 -23.55
C CYS A 216 23.16 11.38 -23.66
N LYS A 217 22.74 12.16 -24.65
CA LYS A 217 23.26 13.53 -24.87
C LYS A 217 22.53 14.58 -24.04
N GLN A 218 21.33 14.26 -23.53
CA GLN A 218 20.48 15.20 -22.81
C GLN A 218 20.15 14.69 -21.41
N PRO A 219 20.00 15.59 -20.42
CA PRO A 219 19.50 15.22 -19.11
C PRO A 219 18.11 14.58 -19.27
N PRO A 220 17.79 13.56 -18.46
CA PRO A 220 16.51 12.88 -18.57
C PRO A 220 15.37 13.86 -18.27
N VAL A 221 14.30 13.74 -19.05
CA VAL A 221 13.13 14.65 -18.94
C VAL A 221 12.14 14.06 -17.95
N ARG A 222 11.59 14.91 -17.08
CA ARG A 222 10.57 14.50 -16.12
C ARG A 222 9.25 14.19 -16.84
N GLU A 223 8.95 12.90 -16.92
CA GLU A 223 7.70 12.39 -17.50
C GLU A 223 6.57 12.45 -16.48
N HIS A 224 6.86 12.10 -15.23
CA HIS A 224 5.91 12.04 -14.11
C HIS A 224 6.46 12.69 -12.84
N ASP A 225 5.59 12.97 -11.87
CA ASP A 225 5.96 13.35 -10.51
C ASP A 225 5.15 12.57 -9.48
N PHE A 226 5.37 11.24 -9.47
CA PHE A 226 4.64 10.33 -8.62
C PHE A 226 4.94 10.50 -7.13
N CYS A 227 3.91 10.36 -6.31
CA CYS A 227 3.99 10.19 -4.86
C CYS A 227 2.98 9.15 -4.37
N PHE A 228 3.21 8.61 -3.16
CA PHE A 228 2.19 7.84 -2.46
C PHE A 228 1.19 8.80 -1.82
N ALA A 229 -0.08 8.41 -1.78
CA ALA A 229 -1.13 9.22 -1.18
C ALA A 229 -2.07 8.39 -0.31
N VAL A 230 -2.63 9.04 0.71
CA VAL A 230 -3.63 8.47 1.63
C VAL A 230 -4.54 9.60 2.12
N LEU A 231 -5.82 9.31 2.30
CA LEU A 231 -6.77 10.19 2.99
C LEU A 231 -6.81 9.80 4.46
N LEU A 232 -6.73 10.79 5.33
CA LEU A 232 -6.86 10.67 6.77
C LEU A 232 -8.13 11.39 7.22
N GLU A 233 -9.04 10.67 7.86
CA GLU A 233 -10.19 11.26 8.54
C GLU A 233 -9.92 11.35 10.04
N THR A 234 -10.22 12.50 10.63
CA THR A 234 -10.10 12.74 12.07
C THR A 234 -11.40 13.25 12.68
N HIS A 235 -11.62 12.93 13.96
CA HIS A 235 -12.81 13.40 14.67
C HIS A 235 -12.79 14.92 14.95
N ARG A 236 -11.61 15.54 14.92
CA ARG A 236 -11.38 16.98 15.13
C ARG A 236 -10.29 17.49 14.20
N ASP A 237 -10.27 18.80 14.01
CA ASP A 237 -9.21 19.45 13.24
C ASP A 237 -7.84 19.22 13.87
N ILE A 238 -6.85 19.03 13.00
CA ILE A 238 -5.44 18.99 13.38
C ILE A 238 -4.75 20.25 12.86
N LYS A 239 -3.64 20.63 13.51
CA LYS A 239 -2.77 21.72 13.05
C LYS A 239 -1.97 21.28 11.82
N HIS A 240 -2.66 20.98 10.73
CA HIS A 240 -2.11 20.40 9.52
C HIS A 240 -1.00 21.25 8.90
N GLU A 241 -1.10 22.58 9.01
CA GLU A 241 -0.08 23.50 8.52
C GLU A 241 1.27 23.33 9.23
N GLU A 242 1.26 22.91 10.50
CA GLU A 242 2.51 22.58 11.19
C GLU A 242 3.16 21.31 10.63
N LEU A 243 2.38 20.39 10.05
CA LEU A 243 2.83 19.12 9.49
C LEU A 243 3.16 19.18 7.99
N ASN A 244 2.66 20.19 7.29
CA ASN A 244 2.82 20.35 5.85
C ASN A 244 4.29 20.62 5.47
N LYS A 245 4.73 20.07 4.33
CA LYS A 245 6.10 20.16 3.79
C LYS A 245 7.20 19.69 4.74
N ARG A 246 6.91 18.75 5.65
CA ARG A 246 7.91 18.17 6.55
C ARG A 246 8.64 17.00 5.90
N ILE A 247 9.92 16.86 6.22
CA ILE A 247 10.64 15.61 5.96
C ILE A 247 10.29 14.61 7.06
N VAL A 248 9.72 13.49 6.66
CA VAL A 248 9.40 12.36 7.53
C VAL A 248 10.20 11.13 7.12
N TYR A 249 10.38 10.21 8.05
CA TYR A 249 11.13 8.97 7.81
C TYR A 249 10.19 7.78 7.85
N LEU A 250 10.20 6.98 6.79
CA LEU A 250 9.28 5.86 6.61
C LEU A 250 10.02 4.65 6.04
N GLY A 251 9.63 3.45 6.49
CA GLY A 251 10.19 2.19 6.02
C GLY A 251 11.51 1.80 6.69
N GLY A 252 12.18 0.82 6.11
CA GLY A 252 13.51 0.38 6.58
C GLY A 252 14.58 1.40 6.21
N GLU A 253 15.73 1.34 6.89
CA GLU A 253 16.89 2.21 6.60
C GLU A 253 16.57 3.72 6.68
N ARG A 254 15.52 4.11 7.43
CA ARG A 254 15.09 5.51 7.63
C ARG A 254 15.04 6.31 6.32
N GLN A 255 14.34 5.81 5.31
CA GLN A 255 14.25 6.50 4.03
C GLN A 255 13.42 7.80 4.18
N PRO A 256 13.90 8.94 3.66
CA PRO A 256 13.24 10.23 3.81
C PRO A 256 12.16 10.47 2.75
N PHE A 257 11.03 11.02 3.19
CA PHE A 257 9.91 11.43 2.36
C PHE A 257 9.55 12.87 2.67
N LEU A 258 9.25 13.68 1.65
CA LEU A 258 8.54 14.93 1.82
C LEU A 258 7.05 14.60 2.02
N MET A 259 6.50 15.03 3.15
CA MET A 259 5.09 14.92 3.49
C MET A 259 4.39 16.26 3.23
N ASP A 260 3.51 16.29 2.25
CA ASP A 260 2.57 17.39 2.03
C ASP A 260 1.21 16.99 2.62
N LEU A 261 0.56 17.91 3.32
CA LEU A 261 -0.70 17.66 3.99
C LEU A 261 -1.66 18.82 3.73
N MET A 262 -2.84 18.51 3.19
CA MET A 262 -3.85 19.51 2.84
C MET A 262 -5.23 19.03 3.28
N GLU A 263 -6.03 19.94 3.83
CA GLU A 263 -7.44 19.68 4.09
C GLU A 263 -8.20 19.58 2.77
N VAL A 264 -9.12 18.61 2.67
CA VAL A 264 -9.95 18.38 1.50
C VAL A 264 -11.39 18.16 1.94
N SER A 265 -12.35 18.61 1.13
CA SER A 265 -13.75 18.24 1.39
C SER A 265 -13.98 16.78 0.99
N GLU A 266 -14.83 16.08 1.75
CA GLU A 266 -15.22 14.69 1.47
C GLU A 266 -15.81 14.50 0.07
N GLU A 267 -16.47 15.54 -0.46
CA GLU A 267 -17.03 15.52 -1.82
C GLU A 267 -15.94 15.49 -2.91
N THR A 268 -14.72 15.98 -2.63
CA THR A 268 -13.69 16.20 -3.64
C THR A 268 -12.85 14.94 -3.94
N PHE A 269 -12.75 13.99 -3.00
CA PHE A 269 -11.86 12.83 -3.12
C PHE A 269 -12.59 11.50 -2.85
N LYS A 270 -13.50 11.13 -3.77
CA LYS A 270 -14.04 9.76 -3.82
C LYS A 270 -13.15 8.89 -4.67
N LEU A 271 -12.47 7.93 -4.05
CA LEU A 271 -11.66 6.93 -4.75
C LEU A 271 -12.59 5.96 -5.48
N ASN A 272 -12.82 6.19 -6.76
CA ASN A 272 -13.68 5.35 -7.59
C ASN A 272 -13.02 5.07 -8.95
N ILE A 273 -13.44 3.99 -9.58
CA ILE A 273 -13.11 3.65 -10.96
C ILE A 273 -14.41 3.51 -11.72
N GLU A 274 -14.58 4.27 -12.79
CA GLU A 274 -15.75 4.15 -13.64
C GLU A 274 -15.73 2.83 -14.43
N SER A 275 -16.90 2.19 -14.52
CA SER A 275 -17.07 1.01 -15.35
C SER A 275 -16.99 1.42 -16.82
N SER A 276 -16.05 0.85 -17.55
CA SER A 276 -15.83 1.12 -18.97
C SER A 276 -15.42 -0.16 -19.69
N THR A 277 -15.31 -0.12 -21.02
CA THR A 277 -14.78 -1.24 -21.81
C THR A 277 -13.34 -1.60 -21.44
N LEU A 278 -12.59 -0.69 -20.82
CA LEU A 278 -11.22 -0.94 -20.34
C LEU A 278 -11.18 -1.74 -19.03
N THR A 279 -12.27 -1.79 -18.28
CA THR A 279 -12.30 -2.34 -16.93
C THR A 279 -13.36 -3.41 -16.70
N SER A 280 -14.41 -3.46 -17.52
CA SER A 280 -15.60 -4.26 -17.26
C SER A 280 -15.49 -5.64 -17.88
N ASP A 281 -15.83 -6.68 -17.12
CA ASP A 281 -16.03 -8.01 -17.71
C ASP A 281 -17.28 -8.00 -18.60
N GLU A 282 -17.44 -9.03 -19.44
CA GLU A 282 -18.66 -9.14 -20.24
C GLU A 282 -19.90 -9.45 -19.41
N LYS A 283 -19.80 -10.37 -18.44
CA LYS A 283 -20.98 -11.01 -17.83
C LYS A 283 -20.96 -11.03 -16.31
N HIS A 284 -19.82 -10.76 -15.69
CA HIS A 284 -19.63 -10.94 -14.25
C HIS A 284 -19.30 -9.61 -13.57
N TYR A 285 -19.84 -9.43 -12.37
CA TYR A 285 -19.40 -8.37 -11.48
C TYR A 285 -17.97 -8.67 -11.03
N THR A 286 -17.10 -7.67 -11.10
CA THR A 286 -15.71 -7.82 -10.65
C THR A 286 -15.46 -6.97 -9.43
N VAL A 287 -15.14 -7.61 -8.31
CA VAL A 287 -14.60 -6.92 -7.13
C VAL A 287 -13.09 -6.80 -7.29
N VAL A 288 -12.55 -5.59 -7.16
CA VAL A 288 -11.10 -5.32 -7.18
C VAL A 288 -10.66 -4.78 -5.82
N LEU A 289 -9.64 -5.39 -5.23
CA LEU A 289 -9.09 -4.90 -3.97
C LEU A 289 -8.25 -3.63 -4.20
N LEU A 290 -8.62 -2.53 -3.54
CA LEU A 290 -7.84 -1.28 -3.53
C LEU A 290 -6.66 -1.32 -2.55
N SER A 291 -6.73 -2.22 -1.57
CA SER A 291 -5.73 -2.41 -0.52
C SER A 291 -5.47 -3.90 -0.32
N ASP A 292 -4.40 -4.24 0.43
CA ASP A 292 -4.26 -5.63 0.88
C ASP A 292 -5.43 -5.97 1.83
N ALA A 293 -5.88 -7.22 1.83
CA ALA A 293 -7.13 -7.61 2.48
C ALA A 293 -7.02 -8.92 3.27
N MET A 294 -7.59 -8.91 4.47
CA MET A 294 -7.84 -10.11 5.25
C MET A 294 -9.19 -10.70 4.82
N ILE A 295 -9.16 -11.84 4.15
CA ILE A 295 -10.35 -12.54 3.66
C ILE A 295 -10.38 -13.93 4.27
N GLU A 296 -11.36 -14.19 5.12
CA GLU A 296 -11.56 -15.52 5.70
C GLU A 296 -12.18 -16.47 4.64
N PRO A 297 -11.94 -17.79 4.71
CA PRO A 297 -12.45 -18.74 3.72
C PRO A 297 -13.95 -18.65 3.45
N LYS A 298 -14.75 -18.30 4.48
CA LYS A 298 -16.20 -18.12 4.37
C LYS A 298 -16.60 -16.96 3.44
N LEU A 299 -15.79 -15.90 3.35
CA LEU A 299 -16.04 -14.77 2.45
C LEU A 299 -15.83 -15.16 0.98
N LEU A 300 -15.18 -16.29 0.70
CA LEU A 300 -14.99 -16.77 -0.66
C LEU A 300 -16.20 -17.57 -1.17
N GLU A 301 -17.23 -17.79 -0.34
CA GLU A 301 -18.46 -18.43 -0.76
C GLU A 301 -19.16 -17.57 -1.82
N GLY A 302 -19.49 -18.17 -2.97
CA GLY A 302 -20.08 -17.47 -4.10
C GLY A 302 -19.08 -16.79 -5.05
N VAL A 303 -17.77 -16.78 -4.73
CA VAL A 303 -16.73 -16.37 -5.68
C VAL A 303 -16.65 -17.42 -6.79
N LYS A 304 -16.85 -17.01 -8.04
CA LYS A 304 -16.79 -17.90 -9.20
C LYS A 304 -15.37 -18.15 -9.67
N PHE A 305 -14.55 -17.09 -9.66
CA PHE A 305 -13.17 -17.11 -10.07
C PHE A 305 -12.43 -15.97 -9.38
N ALA A 306 -11.15 -16.17 -9.10
CA ALA A 306 -10.30 -15.12 -8.55
C ALA A 306 -8.91 -15.15 -9.19
N SER A 307 -8.38 -13.98 -9.49
CA SER A 307 -6.97 -13.78 -9.88
C SER A 307 -6.31 -12.98 -8.77
N THR A 308 -5.50 -13.66 -7.96
CA THR A 308 -5.04 -13.15 -6.66
C THR A 308 -3.54 -13.33 -6.50
N GLU A 309 -2.98 -12.57 -5.56
CA GLU A 309 -1.67 -12.82 -4.97
C GLU A 309 -1.82 -12.73 -3.46
N VAL A 310 -1.02 -13.50 -2.72
CA VAL A 310 -1.02 -13.48 -1.26
C VAL A 310 0.31 -12.91 -0.77
N LYS A 311 0.25 -12.13 0.31
CA LYS A 311 1.40 -11.51 0.95
C LYS A 311 1.45 -11.88 2.43
N ASP A 312 2.65 -12.22 2.90
CA ASP A 312 2.94 -12.34 4.32
C ASP A 312 2.75 -10.99 5.02
N PHE A 313 2.04 -11.00 6.14
CA PHE A 313 1.79 -9.86 7.00
C PHE A 313 2.20 -10.15 8.45
N ALA A 314 2.86 -9.17 9.06
CA ALA A 314 3.05 -9.06 10.49
C ALA A 314 3.25 -7.58 10.82
N CYS A 315 2.83 -7.16 12.01
CA CYS A 315 2.96 -5.78 12.46
C CYS A 315 3.67 -5.70 13.83
N LEU A 316 4.17 -4.51 14.15
CA LEU A 316 4.72 -4.22 15.47
C LEU A 316 3.58 -3.99 16.46
N LEU A 317 3.68 -4.64 17.62
CA LEU A 317 2.76 -4.52 18.74
C LEU A 317 3.37 -3.58 19.78
N THR A 318 2.72 -2.45 20.02
CA THR A 318 3.14 -1.39 20.94
C THR A 318 1.96 -0.73 21.65
N HIS A 319 2.22 -0.08 22.77
CA HIS A 319 1.27 0.77 23.49
C HIS A 319 1.94 2.07 23.94
N VAL A 320 1.15 3.02 24.45
CA VAL A 320 1.67 4.35 24.87
C VAL A 320 2.73 4.28 25.99
N GLY A 321 2.74 3.20 26.76
CA GLY A 321 3.75 2.94 27.80
C GLY A 321 4.99 2.19 27.30
N THR A 322 5.08 1.84 26.02
CA THR A 322 6.23 1.12 25.47
C THR A 322 7.49 2.01 25.49
N ARG A 323 8.61 1.48 26.03
CA ARG A 323 9.88 2.22 26.17
C ARG A 323 11.05 1.58 25.44
N ARG A 324 10.99 0.28 25.12
CA ARG A 324 12.11 -0.48 24.51
C ARG A 324 11.82 -0.85 23.05
N PHE A 325 12.36 -0.05 22.13
CA PHE A 325 12.18 -0.22 20.68
C PHE A 325 13.36 -0.91 19.97
N TYR A 326 14.50 -1.06 20.65
CA TYR A 326 15.76 -1.57 20.06
C TYR A 326 15.89 -3.09 20.12
N ASN A 327 15.27 -3.75 21.12
CA ASN A 327 15.27 -5.21 21.25
C ASN A 327 13.82 -5.70 21.26
N LYS A 328 13.36 -6.21 20.11
CA LYS A 328 12.05 -6.85 20.02
C LYS A 328 12.13 -8.20 20.75
N LYS A 329 11.04 -8.59 21.39
CA LYS A 329 10.90 -9.95 21.93
C LYS A 329 11.10 -10.95 20.80
N LYS A 330 11.87 -12.01 21.06
CA LYS A 330 12.15 -13.06 20.06
C LYS A 330 10.89 -13.83 19.66
N LYS A 331 9.92 -13.94 20.57
CA LYS A 331 8.64 -14.61 20.32
C LYS A 331 7.64 -13.63 19.71
N ARG A 332 6.86 -14.14 18.76
CA ARG A 332 5.70 -13.45 18.20
C ARG A 332 4.53 -13.57 19.19
N GLU A 333 3.65 -12.58 19.16
CA GLU A 333 2.53 -12.46 20.09
C GLU A 333 1.24 -12.14 19.33
N GLU A 334 0.07 -12.41 19.91
CA GLU A 334 -1.23 -12.05 19.33
C GLU A 334 -1.70 -10.67 19.81
N GLN A 335 -1.33 -10.29 21.02
CA GLN A 335 -1.81 -9.08 21.68
C GLN A 335 -0.64 -8.20 22.13
N ASN A 336 -0.94 -6.93 22.39
CA ASN A 336 0.03 -6.02 22.98
C ASN A 336 0.42 -6.54 24.36
N ILE A 337 1.71 -6.51 24.65
CA ILE A 337 2.24 -6.91 25.95
C ILE A 337 2.02 -5.74 26.92
N GLU A 338 1.66 -6.01 28.17
CA GLU A 338 1.58 -4.98 29.23
C GLU A 338 2.97 -4.44 29.63
N GLU A 339 4.03 -5.13 29.24
CA GLU A 339 5.42 -4.77 29.52
C GLU A 339 5.91 -3.64 28.59
N VAL A 340 6.91 -2.88 29.04
CA VAL A 340 7.60 -1.80 28.29
C VAL A 340 8.28 -2.23 26.98
N GLU A 341 8.11 -3.48 26.54
CA GLU A 341 8.79 -4.10 25.40
C GLU A 341 7.98 -4.02 24.10
N THR A 342 8.64 -4.34 22.98
CA THR A 342 8.00 -4.45 21.67
C THR A 342 7.97 -5.89 21.21
N ALA A 343 6.91 -6.29 20.52
CA ALA A 343 6.78 -7.61 19.90
C ALA A 343 6.31 -7.50 18.46
N LEU A 344 6.54 -8.56 17.68
CA LEU A 344 5.91 -8.73 16.37
C LEU A 344 4.67 -9.60 16.52
N SER A 345 3.64 -9.27 15.73
CA SER A 345 2.46 -10.10 15.68
C SER A 345 2.76 -11.50 15.13
N HIS A 346 1.91 -12.48 15.46
CA HIS A 346 1.83 -13.68 14.66
C HIS A 346 1.55 -13.35 13.19
N GLN A 347 2.02 -14.26 12.34
CA GLN A 347 2.01 -14.09 10.89
C GLN A 347 0.61 -14.35 10.34
N HIS A 348 0.20 -13.52 9.39
CA HIS A 348 -1.01 -13.70 8.59
C HIS A 348 -0.68 -13.65 7.11
N GLU A 349 -1.59 -14.19 6.32
CA GLU A 349 -1.63 -14.04 4.88
C GLU A 349 -2.74 -13.06 4.50
N LEU A 350 -2.40 -12.05 3.71
CA LEU A 350 -3.37 -11.10 3.15
C LEU A 350 -3.42 -11.26 1.64
N TYR A 351 -4.61 -11.15 1.07
CA TYR A 351 -4.77 -11.00 -0.36
C TYR A 351 -4.23 -9.63 -0.78
N ALA A 352 -3.36 -9.60 -1.78
CA ALA A 352 -2.70 -8.37 -2.21
C ALA A 352 -3.69 -7.42 -2.92
N ARG A 353 -3.44 -6.12 -2.77
CA ARG A 353 -4.06 -5.07 -3.61
C ARG A 353 -3.99 -5.44 -5.10
N GLY A 354 -5.04 -5.13 -5.85
CA GLY A 354 -5.19 -5.52 -7.25
C GLY A 354 -5.58 -6.98 -7.47
N SER A 355 -5.81 -7.77 -6.41
CA SER A 355 -6.52 -9.04 -6.56
C SER A 355 -7.95 -8.79 -7.01
N VAL A 356 -8.47 -9.70 -7.84
CA VAL A 356 -9.82 -9.58 -8.43
C VAL A 356 -10.64 -10.83 -8.16
N PHE A 357 -11.93 -10.63 -7.89
CA PHE A 357 -12.91 -11.68 -7.60
C PHE A 357 -14.14 -11.49 -8.48
N TYR A 358 -14.61 -12.57 -9.11
CA TYR A 358 -15.69 -12.56 -10.08
C TYR A 358 -16.96 -13.17 -9.48
N PHE A 359 -18.09 -12.49 -9.68
CA PHE A 359 -19.41 -12.88 -9.18
C PHE A 359 -20.46 -12.87 -10.30
N ASP A 360 -21.44 -13.75 -10.19
CA ASP A 360 -22.54 -13.82 -11.16
C ASP A 360 -23.62 -12.75 -10.93
N THR A 361 -23.72 -12.22 -9.70
CA THR A 361 -24.77 -11.27 -9.30
C THR A 361 -24.20 -10.06 -8.55
N LYS A 362 -24.92 -8.94 -8.58
CA LYS A 362 -24.54 -7.71 -7.87
C LYS A 362 -24.62 -7.91 -6.36
N GLU A 363 -25.63 -8.68 -5.92
CA GLU A 363 -25.89 -8.98 -4.52
C GLU A 363 -24.72 -9.73 -3.89
N GLN A 364 -24.16 -10.74 -4.57
CA GLN A 364 -22.97 -11.44 -4.10
C GLN A 364 -21.74 -10.53 -4.01
N ALA A 365 -21.52 -9.68 -5.02
CA ALA A 365 -20.41 -8.73 -5.02
C ALA A 365 -20.54 -7.69 -3.89
N ASN A 366 -21.74 -7.16 -3.66
CA ASN A 366 -22.02 -6.24 -2.56
C ASN A 366 -21.80 -6.92 -1.20
N GLN A 367 -22.35 -8.12 -1.01
CA GLN A 367 -22.20 -8.89 0.23
C GLN A 367 -20.72 -9.14 0.55
N PHE A 368 -19.93 -9.50 -0.46
CA PHE A 368 -18.48 -9.68 -0.31
C PHE A 368 -17.80 -8.41 0.21
N CYS A 369 -18.11 -7.24 -0.38
CA CYS A 369 -17.55 -5.96 0.06
C CYS A 369 -18.00 -5.61 1.49
N GLU A 370 -19.28 -5.77 1.81
CA GLU A 370 -19.79 -5.51 3.17
C GLU A 370 -19.14 -6.40 4.22
N ASP A 371 -18.94 -7.68 3.92
CA ASP A 371 -18.31 -8.62 4.86
C ASP A 371 -16.81 -8.36 5.00
N LEU A 372 -16.16 -7.87 3.94
CA LEU A 372 -14.78 -7.42 3.97
C LEU A 372 -14.59 -6.22 4.91
N GLU A 373 -15.51 -5.25 4.89
CA GLU A 373 -15.49 -4.07 5.77
C GLU A 373 -15.71 -4.43 7.24
N LYS A 374 -16.51 -5.46 7.52
CA LYS A 374 -16.82 -5.95 8.87
C LYS A 374 -15.66 -6.68 9.56
N VAL A 375 -14.60 -7.05 8.82
CA VAL A 375 -13.44 -7.69 9.43
C VAL A 375 -12.81 -6.74 10.45
N PRO A 376 -12.70 -7.12 11.74
CA PRO A 376 -12.33 -6.21 12.80
C PRO A 376 -11.03 -5.47 12.54
N ASN A 377 -11.03 -4.15 12.71
CA ASN A 377 -9.87 -3.28 12.76
C ASN A 377 -9.09 -3.08 11.44
N PHE A 378 -9.26 -3.93 10.42
CA PHE A 378 -8.54 -3.80 9.15
C PHE A 378 -9.03 -2.61 8.33
N HIS A 379 -10.36 -2.48 8.15
CA HIS A 379 -10.95 -1.43 7.33
C HIS A 379 -10.60 -0.02 7.81
N THR A 380 -10.66 0.19 9.12
CA THR A 380 -10.36 1.47 9.80
C THR A 380 -8.98 2.02 9.46
N ILE A 381 -7.99 1.15 9.24
CA ILE A 381 -6.61 1.58 8.98
C ILE A 381 -6.24 1.50 7.49
N GLY A 382 -7.21 1.35 6.59
CA GLY A 382 -6.98 1.39 5.13
C GLY A 382 -6.62 0.04 4.49
N TYR A 383 -6.80 -1.07 5.19
CA TYR A 383 -6.88 -2.41 4.60
C TYR A 383 -8.34 -2.71 4.22
N ASN A 384 -8.63 -3.82 3.56
CA ASN A 384 -10.02 -4.29 3.36
C ASN A 384 -10.94 -3.30 2.63
N HIS A 385 -10.38 -2.52 1.70
CA HIS A 385 -11.14 -1.69 0.76
C HIS A 385 -11.16 -2.33 -0.62
N ALA A 386 -12.32 -2.32 -1.25
CA ALA A 386 -12.53 -2.83 -2.59
C ALA A 386 -13.54 -1.98 -3.36
N ILE A 387 -13.57 -2.15 -4.67
CA ILE A 387 -14.55 -1.53 -5.56
C ILE A 387 -15.21 -2.60 -6.43
N ILE A 388 -16.44 -2.34 -6.84
CA ILE A 388 -17.19 -3.20 -7.76
C ILE A 388 -17.17 -2.54 -9.14
N ILE A 389 -16.78 -3.32 -10.14
CA ILE A 389 -16.85 -2.95 -11.55
C ILE A 389 -17.99 -3.77 -12.16
N GLU A 390 -18.96 -3.06 -12.76
CA GLU A 390 -20.14 -3.68 -13.35
C GLU A 390 -19.81 -4.32 -14.70
N PRO A 391 -20.48 -5.43 -15.08
CA PRO A 391 -20.29 -6.03 -16.39
C PRO A 391 -20.89 -5.17 -17.51
N THR A 392 -20.34 -5.28 -18.71
CA THR A 392 -20.87 -4.59 -19.90
C THR A 392 -22.21 -5.16 -20.38
N LYS A 393 -22.49 -6.45 -20.15
CA LYS A 393 -23.74 -7.11 -20.50
C LYS A 393 -24.40 -7.61 -19.20
N THR A 394 -25.40 -6.89 -18.71
CA THR A 394 -26.27 -7.38 -17.64
C THR A 394 -27.22 -8.44 -18.21
N LYS A 395 -27.33 -9.60 -17.54
CA LYS A 395 -28.41 -10.56 -17.85
C LYS A 395 -29.74 -9.87 -17.55
N LYS A 396 -30.60 -9.77 -18.56
CA LYS A 396 -32.01 -9.37 -18.39
C LYS A 396 -32.78 -10.40 -17.61
#